data_AF-A0A1V0N4X9-F1
#
_entry.id   AF-A0A1V0N4X9-F1
#
_cell.length_a   1.000
_cell.length_b   1.000
_cell.length_c   1.000
_cell.angle_alpha   90.00
_cell.angle_beta   90.00
_cell.angle_gamma   90.00
#
_symmetry.space_group_name_H-M   'P 1'
#
loop_
_entity.id
_entity.type
_entity.pdbx_description
1 polymer ?
#
loop_
_entity_poly.entity_id
_entity_poly.type
_entity_poly.pdbx_seq_one_letter_code
_entity_poly.pdbx_strand_id
1 'polypeptide(L)' 'MAIHMDEYRTTKICPQCGSLRINWIAGGIAGPVYKCEECNYVGVFVLEVKLKDLEKFQKEIREGKK' A
#
# COMPACT_ATOMS: atom_id res chain seq x y z
N MET A 1 4.74 -26.37 4.80
CA MET A 1 4.92 -25.39 5.90
C MET A 1 5.08 -23.95 5.42
N ALA A 2 5.67 -23.67 4.24
CA ALA A 2 5.73 -22.30 3.69
C ALA A 2 4.36 -21.70 3.30
N ILE A 3 3.41 -22.54 2.87
CA ILE A 3 2.07 -22.11 2.40
C ILE A 3 1.14 -21.58 3.52
N HIS A 4 1.38 -21.92 4.78
CA HIS A 4 0.48 -21.52 5.88
C HIS A 4 0.85 -20.15 6.47
N MET A 5 2.08 -19.68 6.25
CA MET A 5 2.59 -18.45 6.84
C MET A 5 2.20 -17.19 6.04
N ASP A 6 1.78 -17.37 4.78
CA ASP A 6 1.42 -16.24 3.90
C ASP A 6 0.08 -15.58 4.28
N GLU A 7 -0.84 -16.34 4.90
CA GLU A 7 -2.20 -15.85 5.19
C GLU A 7 -2.24 -14.66 6.17
N TYR A 8 -1.21 -14.54 7.02
CA TYR A 8 -1.10 -13.50 8.04
C TYR A 8 -0.13 -12.38 7.67
N ARG A 9 0.59 -12.49 6.55
CA ARG A 9 1.50 -11.43 6.11
C ARG A 9 0.71 -10.27 5.54
N THR A 10 1.09 -9.06 5.92
CA THR A 10 0.58 -7.82 5.32
C THR A 10 1.67 -7.11 4.54
N THR A 11 1.26 -6.29 3.58
CA THR A 11 2.11 -5.36 2.85
C THR A 11 1.43 -4.01 2.73
N LYS A 12 2.21 -2.96 2.47
CA LYS A 12 1.71 -1.60 2.31
C LYS A 12 1.58 -1.27 0.82
N ILE A 13 0.43 -0.75 0.42
CA ILE A 13 0.19 -0.27 -0.94
C ILE A 13 -0.23 1.20 -0.95
N CYS A 14 0.03 1.86 -2.07
CA CYS A 14 -0.41 3.21 -2.33
C CYS A 14 -1.94 3.27 -2.35
N PRO A 15 -2.58 4.15 -1.54
CA PRO A 15 -4.03 4.26 -1.50
C PRO A 15 -4.60 4.83 -2.80
N GLN A 16 -3.78 5.55 -3.57
CA GLN A 16 -4.25 6.18 -4.79
C GLN A 16 -4.16 5.27 -5.99
N CYS A 17 -3.12 4.43 -6.14
CA CYS A 17 -2.92 3.62 -7.36
C CYS A 17 -2.70 2.11 -7.13
N GLY A 18 -2.63 1.66 -5.88
CA GLY A 18 -2.37 0.27 -5.51
C GLY A 18 -0.91 -0.16 -5.67
N SER A 19 0.01 0.74 -6.01
CA SER A 19 1.44 0.44 -6.14
C SER A 19 2.07 -0.05 -4.83
N LEU A 20 3.00 -0.99 -4.92
CA LEU A 20 3.90 -1.37 -3.82
C LEU A 20 5.08 -0.40 -3.67
N ARG A 21 5.33 0.48 -4.65
CA ARG A 21 6.44 1.45 -4.65
C ARG A 21 6.06 2.70 -3.86
N ILE A 22 5.87 2.52 -2.56
CA ILE A 22 5.56 3.59 -1.61
C ILE A 22 6.64 3.67 -0.54
N ASN A 23 7.31 4.82 -0.45
CA ASN A 23 8.47 5.05 0.40
C ASN A 23 8.12 6.04 1.51
N TRP A 24 8.66 5.82 2.71
CA TRP A 24 8.57 6.78 3.80
C TRP A 24 9.61 7.89 3.59
N ILE A 25 9.18 9.15 3.51
CA ILE A 25 10.03 10.30 3.15
C ILE A 25 10.23 11.32 4.26
N ALA A 26 9.36 11.36 5.28
CA ALA A 26 9.48 12.27 6.41
C ALA A 26 8.75 11.74 7.65
N GLY A 27 9.21 12.13 8.85
CA GLY A 27 8.67 11.66 10.13
C GLY A 27 8.85 12.67 11.27
N GLY A 28 8.61 12.23 12.51
CA GLY A 28 8.73 13.05 13.72
C GLY A 28 7.37 13.43 14.30
N ILE A 29 7.24 14.65 14.84
CA ILE A 29 6.01 15.14 15.48
C ILE A 29 4.78 15.08 14.55
N ALA A 30 5.00 15.30 13.25
CA ALA A 30 3.94 15.29 12.24
C ALA A 30 3.45 13.87 11.84
N GLY A 31 4.10 12.80 12.34
CA GLY A 31 3.82 11.43 11.92
C GLY A 31 4.47 11.05 10.58
N PRO A 32 4.28 9.82 10.10
CA PRO A 32 4.93 9.33 8.89
C PRO A 32 4.31 9.91 7.62
N VAL A 33 5.14 10.41 6.71
CA VAL A 33 4.74 10.88 5.37
C VAL A 33 5.31 9.94 4.33
N TYR A 34 4.44 9.44 3.45
CA TYR A 34 4.76 8.50 2.40
C TYR A 34 4.69 9.14 1.02
N LYS A 35 5.58 8.74 0.11
CA LYS A 35 5.57 9.11 -1.31
C LYS A 35 5.48 7.87 -2.20
N CYS A 36 4.53 7.84 -3.11
CA CYS A 36 4.46 6.83 -4.17
C CYS A 36 5.28 7.25 -5.38
N GLU A 37 6.09 6.32 -5.90
CA GLU A 37 6.92 6.55 -7.08
C GLU A 37 6.16 6.38 -8.40
N GLU A 38 5.00 5.73 -8.39
CA GLU A 38 4.21 5.48 -9.61
C GLU A 38 3.21 6.59 -9.92
N CYS A 39 2.50 7.10 -8.91
CA CYS A 39 1.43 8.11 -9.12
C CYS A 39 1.69 9.45 -8.43
N ASN A 40 2.88 9.64 -7.83
CA ASN A 40 3.24 10.85 -7.09
C ASN A 40 2.34 11.18 -5.89
N TYR A 41 1.58 10.21 -5.36
CA TYR A 41 0.88 10.36 -4.08
C TYR A 41 1.87 10.77 -3.00
N VAL A 42 1.55 11.82 -2.22
CA VAL A 42 2.29 12.22 -1.01
C VAL A 42 1.28 12.41 0.11
N GLY A 43 1.45 11.71 1.22
CA GLY A 43 0.55 11.85 2.36
C GLY A 43 0.84 10.91 3.51
N VAL A 44 0.08 11.06 4.60
CA VAL A 44 0.26 10.29 5.84
C VAL A 44 -0.43 8.93 5.83
N PHE A 45 -1.19 8.63 4.77
CA PHE A 45 -2.06 7.46 4.70
C PHE A 45 -1.51 6.39 3.76
N VAL A 46 -1.56 5.14 4.20
CA VAL A 46 -1.18 3.95 3.42
C VAL A 46 -2.18 2.83 3.70
N LEU A 47 -2.42 1.96 2.72
CA LEU A 47 -3.26 0.79 2.91
C LEU A 47 -2.38 -0.39 3.29
N GLU A 48 -2.67 -0.99 4.44
CA GLU A 48 -2.08 -2.26 4.85
C GLU A 48 -3.01 -3.40 4.46
N VAL A 49 -2.56 -4.26 3.54
CA VAL A 49 -3.36 -5.32 2.96
C VAL A 49 -2.71 -6.66 3.24
N LYS A 50 -3.51 -7.69 3.50
CA LYS A 50 -3.01 -9.06 3.56
C LYS A 50 -2.49 -9.46 2.18
N LEU A 51 -1.39 -10.20 2.12
CA LEU A 51 -0.81 -10.64 0.84
C LEU A 51 -1.81 -11.42 0.00
N LYS A 52 -2.62 -12.28 0.63
CA LYS A 52 -3.70 -13.03 -0.04
C LYS A 52 -4.76 -12.16 -0.72
N ASP A 53 -4.94 -10.93 -0.23
CA ASP A 53 -5.95 -9.99 -0.71
C ASP A 53 -5.33 -8.89 -1.61
N LEU A 54 -4.01 -8.90 -1.83
CA LEU A 54 -3.29 -7.84 -2.53
C LEU A 54 -3.84 -7.56 -3.93
N GLU A 55 -3.96 -8.60 -4.76
CA GLU A 55 -4.42 -8.46 -6.14
C GLU A 55 -5.85 -7.92 -6.21
N LYS A 56 -6.72 -8.35 -5.28
CA LYS A 56 -8.10 -7.88 -5.16
C LYS A 56 -8.13 -6.37 -4.92
N PHE A 57 -7.42 -5.89 -3.90
CA PHE A 57 -7.38 -4.46 -3.57
C PHE A 57 -6.76 -3.62 -4.70
N GLN A 58 -5.70 -4.11 -5.35
CA GLN A 58 -5.09 -3.42 -6.49
C GLN A 58 -6.08 -3.25 -7.64
N LYS A 59 -6.89 -4.29 -7.91
CA LYS A 59 -7.92 -4.23 -8.93
C LYS A 59 -9.01 -3.22 -8.56
N GLU A 60 -9.54 -3.28 -7.34
CA GLU A 60 -10.57 -2.36 -6.85
C GLU A 60 -10.13 -0.89 -6.92
N ILE A 61 -8.89 -0.58 -6.54
CA ILE A 61 -8.33 0.78 -6.62
C ILE A 61 -8.23 1.26 -8.08
N ARG A 62 -7.82 0.38 -9.00
CA ARG A 62 -7.69 0.72 -10.42
C ARG A 62 -9.05 0.91 -11.09
N GLU A 63 -10.03 0.11 -10.71
CA GLU A 63 -11.41 0.20 -11.23
C GLU A 63 -12.14 1.42 -10.68
N GLY A 64 -11.95 1.75 -9.39
CA GLY A 64 -12.55 2.93 -8.75
C GLY A 64 -11.94 4.27 -9.17
N LYS A 65 -10.90 4.28 -10.01
CA LYS A 65 -10.35 5.51 -10.63
C LYS A 65 -11.12 5.98 -11.87
N LYS A 66 -12.01 5.15 -12.41
CA LYS A 66 -12.85 5.50 -13.57
C LYS A 66 -14.05 6.32 -13.11
#